data_AF-A0A1E8Q5I4-F1
#
_entry.id   AF-A0A1E8Q5I4-F1
#
_cell.length_a   1.000
_cell.length_b   1.000
_cell.length_c   1.000
_cell.angle_alpha   90.00
_cell.angle_beta   90.00
_cell.angle_gamma   90.00
#
_symmetry.space_group_name_H-M   'P 1'
#
loop_
_entity.id
_entity.type
_entity.pdbx_description
1 polymer ?
#
loop_
_entity_poly.entity_id
_entity_poly.type
_entity_poly.pdbx_seq_one_letter_code
_entity_poly.pdbx_strand_id
1 'polypeptide(L)'
;MADHPRTLPLDLFGRNRGDLVDDDDVAAGMGPAINTAGLAGIFYRLTPNDLYRLRAAVTQADAAASLDALAGAVAPSSERLAAWLHRQPVGTSGASVAALLTTVINVLLTLYVVADEAAPPAQVAEVVDKARTGLLHEMPIPGRVSCFCGSGKRYKRCHGTAPR
;
A
#
# COMPACT_ATOMS: atom_id res chain seq x y z
N MET A 1 57.29 -1.33 19.77
CA MET A 1 56.32 -1.47 18.66
C MET A 1 55.36 -0.29 18.79
N ALA A 2 55.61 0.76 17.99
CA ALA A 2 54.88 2.02 18.03
C ALA A 2 53.70 1.92 17.07
N ASP A 3 52.49 2.14 17.57
CA ASP A 3 51.27 2.12 16.78
C ASP A 3 50.86 3.55 16.47
N HIS A 4 50.75 3.86 15.17
CA HIS A 4 50.42 5.18 14.65
C HIS A 4 48.89 5.36 14.59
N PRO A 5 48.33 6.46 15.14
CA PRO A 5 46.95 6.83 14.83
C PRO A 5 46.88 7.46 13.43
N ARG A 6 46.07 6.87 12.55
CA ARG A 6 45.71 7.46 11.25
C ARG A 6 44.62 8.51 11.45
N THR A 7 45.00 9.78 11.33
CA THR A 7 44.12 10.92 11.05
C THR A 7 43.70 10.90 9.58
N LEU A 8 42.41 11.08 9.31
CA LEU A 8 41.88 11.39 7.98
C LEU A 8 41.55 12.89 7.89
N PRO A 9 41.84 13.56 6.77
CA PRO A 9 41.54 14.98 6.59
C PRO A 9 40.06 15.22 6.28
N LEU A 10 39.50 16.18 7.01
CA LEU A 10 38.32 16.94 6.63
C LEU A 10 38.77 17.97 5.59
N ASP A 11 38.34 17.82 4.35
CA ASP A 11 38.00 18.93 3.46
C ASP A 11 37.35 18.38 2.19
N LEU A 12 36.21 18.96 1.82
CA LEU A 12 35.91 19.46 0.47
C LEU A 12 34.42 19.82 0.41
N PHE A 13 34.12 21.03 0.90
CA PHE A 13 32.94 21.78 0.51
C PHE A 13 33.01 22.05 -1.01
N GLY A 14 32.47 21.13 -1.80
CA GLY A 14 32.18 21.33 -3.22
C GLY A 14 30.76 21.89 -3.38
N ARG A 15 30.67 23.19 -3.68
CA ARG A 15 29.45 23.81 -4.21
C ARG A 15 29.04 23.07 -5.49
N ASN A 16 27.78 22.66 -5.60
CA ASN A 16 27.17 22.47 -6.91
C ASN A 16 25.89 23.29 -7.03
N ARG A 17 25.89 24.08 -8.09
CA ARG A 17 24.97 25.15 -8.44
C ARG A 17 24.05 24.57 -9.51
N GLY A 18 22.75 24.69 -9.29
CA GLY A 18 21.67 24.67 -10.27
C GLY A 18 21.78 23.69 -11.44
N ASP A 19 21.06 22.58 -11.33
CA ASP A 19 20.29 22.08 -12.47
C ASP A 19 18.81 22.31 -12.12
N LEU A 20 18.25 23.31 -12.80
CA LEU A 20 16.81 23.45 -12.97
C LEU A 20 16.38 22.26 -13.81
N VAL A 21 15.80 21.25 -13.17
CA VAL A 21 15.10 20.19 -13.87
C VAL A 21 13.81 20.82 -14.39
N ASP A 22 13.64 20.85 -15.71
CA ASP A 22 12.44 21.32 -16.38
C ASP A 22 11.19 20.60 -15.79
N ASP A 23 10.25 21.38 -15.25
CA ASP A 23 8.98 20.95 -14.65
C ASP A 23 7.92 20.50 -15.69
N ASP A 24 8.32 20.16 -16.92
CA ASP A 24 7.41 19.94 -18.07
C ASP A 24 7.19 18.46 -18.45
N ASP A 25 7.59 17.49 -17.61
CA ASP A 25 7.49 16.05 -17.90
C ASP A 25 6.68 15.21 -16.87
N VAL A 26 5.81 15.85 -16.08
CA VAL A 26 5.06 15.15 -15.00
C VAL A 26 3.78 14.44 -15.48
N ALA A 27 3.43 14.53 -16.77
CA ALA A 27 2.19 13.96 -17.32
C ALA A 27 2.38 12.60 -18.04
N ALA A 28 3.62 12.13 -18.24
CA ALA A 28 3.92 10.92 -19.01
C ALA A 28 3.97 9.60 -18.20
N GLY A 29 3.58 9.61 -16.91
CA GLY A 29 3.84 8.51 -15.98
C GLY A 29 2.63 7.78 -15.39
N MET A 30 1.38 8.15 -15.74
CA MET A 30 0.20 7.43 -15.24
C MET A 30 0.00 6.15 -16.05
N GLY A 31 0.68 5.08 -15.62
CA GLY A 31 0.37 3.73 -16.05
C GLY A 31 -1.13 3.43 -15.95
N PRO A 32 -1.63 2.39 -16.63
CA PRO A 32 -3.05 2.14 -16.74
C PRO A 32 -3.70 2.05 -15.35
N ALA A 33 -4.86 2.67 -15.21
CA ALA A 33 -5.58 2.75 -13.95
C ALA A 33 -5.96 1.34 -13.46
N ILE A 34 -5.70 1.07 -12.18
CA ILE A 34 -6.08 -0.19 -11.53
C ILE A 34 -7.60 -0.37 -11.60
N ASN A 35 -8.05 -1.52 -12.12
CA ASN A 35 -9.47 -1.86 -12.21
C ASN A 35 -9.98 -2.32 -10.83
N THR A 36 -10.72 -1.48 -10.12
CA THR A 36 -11.31 -1.83 -8.81
C THR A 36 -12.70 -2.46 -8.88
N ALA A 37 -13.25 -2.70 -10.08
CA ALA A 37 -14.58 -3.26 -10.24
C ALA A 37 -14.68 -4.64 -9.57
N GLY A 38 -15.69 -4.80 -8.69
CA GLY A 38 -15.95 -6.03 -7.95
C GLY A 38 -15.01 -6.29 -6.76
N LEU A 39 -13.96 -5.48 -6.55
CA LEU A 39 -12.97 -5.72 -5.49
C LEU A 39 -13.59 -5.63 -4.09
N ALA A 40 -14.47 -4.66 -3.85
CA ALA A 40 -15.18 -4.54 -2.56
C ALA A 40 -16.04 -5.76 -2.25
N GLY A 41 -16.73 -6.32 -3.26
CA GLY A 41 -17.54 -7.53 -3.11
C GLY A 41 -16.71 -8.79 -2.81
N ILE A 42 -15.45 -8.83 -3.26
CA ILE A 42 -14.50 -9.88 -2.90
C ILE A 42 -14.13 -9.74 -1.41
N PHE A 43 -13.68 -8.55 -1.00
CA PHE A 43 -13.24 -8.30 0.37
C PHE A 43 -14.33 -8.45 1.43
N TYR A 44 -15.56 -8.06 1.13
CA TYR A 44 -16.69 -8.20 2.05
C TYR A 44 -16.96 -9.67 2.46
N ARG A 45 -16.60 -10.63 1.60
CA ARG A 45 -16.81 -12.07 1.86
C ARG A 45 -15.68 -12.73 2.63
N LEU A 46 -14.62 -12.00 2.94
CA LEU A 46 -13.42 -12.53 3.58
C LEU A 46 -13.53 -12.44 5.11
N THR A 47 -13.15 -13.52 5.78
CA THR A 47 -13.01 -13.54 7.23
C THR A 47 -11.72 -12.82 7.66
N PRO A 48 -11.58 -12.45 8.95
CA PRO A 48 -10.31 -11.93 9.47
C PRO A 48 -9.12 -12.86 9.20
N ASN A 49 -9.30 -14.17 9.32
CA ASN A 49 -8.26 -15.15 9.04
C ASN A 49 -7.83 -15.12 7.56
N ASP A 50 -8.78 -14.97 6.63
CA ASP A 50 -8.48 -14.83 5.20
C ASP A 50 -7.68 -13.54 4.95
N LEU A 51 -8.04 -12.44 5.60
CA LEU A 51 -7.31 -11.17 5.50
C LEU A 51 -5.86 -11.29 6.02
N TYR A 52 -5.63 -12.01 7.13
CA TYR A 52 -4.27 -12.27 7.62
C TYR A 52 -3.45 -13.12 6.63
N ARG A 53 -4.05 -14.17 6.07
CA ARG A 53 -3.39 -15.01 5.06
C ARG A 53 -3.07 -14.23 3.80
N LEU A 54 -4.00 -13.41 3.32
CA LEU A 54 -3.77 -12.52 2.18
C LEU A 54 -2.69 -11.49 2.47
N ARG A 55 -2.65 -10.89 3.66
CA ARG A 55 -1.56 -9.97 4.03
C ARG A 55 -0.20 -10.66 3.92
N ALA A 56 -0.08 -11.87 4.47
CA ALA A 56 1.15 -12.65 4.40
C ALA A 56 1.52 -12.97 2.94
N ALA A 57 0.55 -13.45 2.14
CA ALA A 57 0.75 -13.77 0.73
C ALA A 57 1.20 -12.55 -0.10
N VAL A 58 0.54 -11.40 0.06
CA VAL A 58 0.89 -10.16 -0.64
C VAL A 58 2.25 -9.63 -0.19
N THR A 59 2.66 -9.84 1.07
CA THR A 59 4.00 -9.43 1.56
C THR A 59 5.11 -10.35 1.03
N GLN A 60 4.80 -11.64 0.85
CA GLN A 60 5.75 -12.64 0.35
C GLN A 60 5.91 -12.57 -1.17
N ALA A 61 4.84 -12.25 -1.89
CA ALA A 61 4.94 -11.84 -3.27
C ALA A 61 5.79 -10.56 -3.29
N ASP A 62 7.01 -10.65 -3.82
CA ASP A 62 7.93 -9.52 -3.98
C ASP A 62 7.14 -8.27 -4.43
N ALA A 63 7.42 -7.11 -3.84
CA ALA A 63 6.77 -5.87 -4.26
C ALA A 63 7.03 -5.56 -5.75
N ALA A 64 8.08 -6.13 -6.36
CA ALA A 64 8.35 -6.07 -7.80
C ALA A 64 7.69 -7.21 -8.62
N ALA A 65 6.93 -8.10 -7.99
CA ALA A 65 6.34 -9.27 -8.64
C ALA A 65 5.31 -8.87 -9.72
N SER A 66 5.23 -9.68 -10.77
CA SER A 66 4.20 -9.56 -11.80
C SER A 66 2.80 -9.81 -11.21
N LEU A 67 1.77 -9.36 -11.93
CA LEU A 67 0.38 -9.65 -11.56
C LEU A 67 0.10 -11.14 -11.46
N ASP A 68 0.73 -11.97 -12.29
CA ASP A 68 0.58 -13.43 -12.25
C ASP A 68 1.22 -14.04 -11.00
N ALA A 69 2.39 -13.56 -10.60
CA ALA A 69 3.03 -14.00 -9.37
C ALA A 69 2.19 -13.60 -8.15
N LEU A 70 1.64 -12.37 -8.14
CA LEU A 70 0.72 -11.92 -7.10
C LEU A 70 -0.56 -12.76 -7.08
N ALA A 71 -1.13 -13.10 -8.26
CA ALA A 71 -2.31 -13.95 -8.39
C ALA A 71 -2.07 -15.35 -7.85
N GLY A 72 -0.94 -15.96 -8.20
CA GLY A 72 -0.52 -17.27 -7.68
C GLY A 72 -0.36 -17.26 -6.16
N ALA A 73 0.21 -16.19 -5.59
CA ALA A 73 0.40 -16.07 -4.15
C ALA A 73 -0.92 -15.96 -3.38
N VAL A 74 -1.90 -15.21 -3.89
CA VAL A 74 -3.19 -15.00 -3.18
C VAL A 74 -4.22 -16.10 -3.44
N ALA A 75 -4.08 -16.88 -4.53
CA ALA A 75 -5.04 -17.90 -4.92
C ALA A 75 -5.42 -18.90 -3.80
N PRO A 76 -4.49 -19.40 -2.96
CA PRO A 76 -4.83 -20.33 -1.87
C PRO A 76 -5.79 -19.73 -0.82
N SER A 77 -5.85 -18.41 -0.70
CA SER A 77 -6.74 -17.71 0.24
C SER A 77 -7.98 -17.14 -0.45
N SER A 78 -7.89 -16.77 -1.74
CA SER A 78 -9.02 -16.24 -2.50
C SER A 78 -8.82 -16.40 -4.00
N GLU A 79 -9.43 -17.44 -4.57
CA GLU A 79 -9.50 -17.64 -6.04
C GLU A 79 -10.16 -16.45 -6.75
N ARG A 80 -11.17 -15.82 -6.12
CA ARG A 80 -11.84 -14.64 -6.68
C ARG A 80 -10.91 -13.45 -6.81
N LEU A 81 -10.00 -13.26 -5.84
CA LEU A 81 -9.01 -12.19 -5.89
C LEU A 81 -7.95 -12.50 -6.95
N ALA A 82 -7.47 -13.74 -7.05
CA ALA A 82 -6.58 -14.16 -8.12
C ALA A 82 -7.19 -13.94 -9.51
N ALA A 83 -8.46 -14.32 -9.69
CA ALA A 83 -9.19 -14.05 -10.93
C ALA A 83 -9.34 -12.54 -11.22
N TRP A 84 -9.51 -11.70 -10.19
CA TRP A 84 -9.54 -10.24 -10.35
C TRP A 84 -8.19 -9.66 -10.77
N LEU A 85 -7.07 -10.24 -10.30
CA LEU A 85 -5.72 -9.84 -10.71
C LEU A 85 -5.46 -10.12 -12.20
N HIS A 86 -5.90 -11.26 -12.72
CA HIS A 86 -5.78 -11.57 -14.15
C HIS A 86 -6.65 -10.69 -15.05
N ARG A 87 -7.63 -9.97 -14.50
CA ARG A 87 -8.49 -9.01 -15.24
C ARG A 87 -7.98 -7.57 -15.20
N GLN A 88 -6.79 -7.34 -14.64
CA GLN A 88 -6.21 -6.01 -14.69
C GLN A 88 -5.85 -5.62 -16.13
N PRO A 89 -5.97 -4.32 -16.48
CA PRO A 89 -5.54 -3.86 -17.80
C PRO A 89 -4.08 -4.21 -18.09
N VAL A 90 -3.78 -4.50 -19.35
CA VAL A 90 -2.39 -4.72 -19.81
C VAL A 90 -1.53 -3.50 -19.46
N GLY A 91 -0.35 -3.75 -18.89
CA GLY A 91 0.56 -2.70 -18.42
C GLY A 91 0.35 -2.24 -16.99
N THR A 92 -0.64 -2.77 -16.27
CA THR A 92 -0.84 -2.44 -14.84
C THR A 92 0.32 -2.95 -14.01
N SER A 93 0.92 -2.07 -13.22
CA SER A 93 2.05 -2.39 -12.34
C SER A 93 1.63 -3.34 -11.21
N GLY A 94 2.31 -4.49 -11.10
CA GLY A 94 2.13 -5.43 -10.00
C GLY A 94 2.44 -4.78 -8.64
N ALA A 95 3.47 -3.93 -8.58
CA ALA A 95 3.82 -3.17 -7.37
C ALA A 95 2.69 -2.25 -6.91
N SER A 96 2.08 -1.51 -7.84
CA SER A 96 0.97 -0.60 -7.53
C SER A 96 -0.26 -1.36 -7.05
N VAL A 97 -0.55 -2.53 -7.64
CA VAL A 97 -1.66 -3.38 -7.19
C VAL A 97 -1.36 -4.01 -5.83
N ALA A 98 -0.13 -4.47 -5.58
CA ALA A 98 0.28 -4.99 -4.27
C ALA A 98 0.17 -3.91 -3.17
N ALA A 99 0.57 -2.67 -3.46
CA ALA A 99 0.43 -1.53 -2.54
C ALA A 99 -1.05 -1.22 -2.22
N LEU A 100 -1.92 -1.25 -3.24
CA LEU A 100 -3.36 -1.11 -3.07
C LEU A 100 -3.93 -2.21 -2.16
N LEU A 101 -3.65 -3.48 -2.48
CA LEU A 101 -4.15 -4.62 -1.70
C LEU A 101 -3.65 -4.57 -0.26
N THR A 102 -2.37 -4.27 -0.05
CA THR A 102 -1.77 -4.12 1.29
C THR A 102 -2.50 -3.06 2.09
N THR A 103 -2.78 -1.89 1.49
CA THR A 103 -3.53 -0.82 2.15
C THR A 103 -4.93 -1.28 2.54
N VAL A 104 -5.69 -1.82 1.59
CA VAL A 104 -7.07 -2.28 1.83
C VAL A 104 -7.10 -3.35 2.93
N ILE A 105 -6.25 -4.37 2.86
CA ILE A 105 -6.19 -5.45 3.85
C ILE A 105 -5.87 -4.90 5.24
N ASN A 106 -4.86 -4.03 5.36
CA ASN A 106 -4.47 -3.48 6.66
C ASN A 106 -5.55 -2.58 7.28
N VAL A 107 -6.25 -1.80 6.45
CA VAL A 107 -7.38 -0.98 6.91
C VAL A 107 -8.52 -1.87 7.37
N LEU A 108 -8.91 -2.88 6.59
CA LEU A 108 -9.99 -3.80 6.97
C LEU A 108 -9.66 -4.57 8.25
N LEU A 109 -8.43 -5.08 8.41
CA LEU A 109 -7.99 -5.69 9.67
C LEU A 109 -8.07 -4.72 10.85
N THR A 110 -7.73 -3.45 10.63
CA THR A 110 -7.86 -2.41 11.67
C THR A 110 -9.32 -2.19 12.05
N LEU A 111 -10.24 -2.15 11.08
CA LEU A 111 -11.68 -1.99 11.33
C LEU A 111 -12.25 -3.20 12.09
N TYR A 112 -11.87 -4.41 11.69
CA TYR A 112 -12.25 -5.64 12.38
C TYR A 112 -11.80 -5.63 13.84
N VAL A 113 -10.55 -5.27 14.14
CA VAL A 113 -10.04 -5.21 15.52
C VAL A 113 -10.83 -4.22 16.40
N VAL A 114 -11.39 -3.18 15.79
CA VAL A 114 -12.10 -2.11 16.52
C VAL A 114 -13.58 -2.43 16.72
N ALA A 115 -14.22 -3.02 15.71
CA ALA A 115 -15.66 -3.31 15.71
C ALA A 115 -16.00 -4.74 16.17
N ASP A 116 -15.02 -5.65 16.18
CA ASP A 116 -15.20 -7.10 16.35
C ASP A 116 -16.18 -7.74 15.34
N GLU A 117 -16.42 -7.04 14.23
CA GLU A 117 -17.37 -7.40 13.18
C GLU A 117 -16.84 -7.01 11.80
N ALA A 118 -17.41 -7.63 10.77
CA ALA A 118 -17.09 -7.32 9.38
C ALA A 118 -17.53 -5.90 9.00
N ALA A 119 -16.64 -5.17 8.31
CA ALA A 119 -17.01 -3.88 7.74
C ALA A 119 -18.18 -4.04 6.76
N PRO A 120 -19.24 -3.21 6.86
CA PRO A 120 -20.36 -3.24 5.93
C PRO A 120 -19.90 -3.03 4.48
N PRO A 121 -20.62 -3.55 3.46
CA PRO A 121 -20.21 -3.44 2.05
C PRO A 121 -19.90 -2.02 1.59
N ALA A 122 -20.70 -1.04 2.04
CA ALA A 122 -20.48 0.38 1.72
C ALA A 122 -19.14 0.90 2.27
N GLN A 123 -18.77 0.49 3.50
CA GLN A 123 -17.50 0.88 4.12
C GLN A 123 -16.31 0.19 3.44
N VAL A 124 -16.46 -1.08 3.00
CA VAL A 124 -15.43 -1.75 2.20
C VAL A 124 -15.21 -1.04 0.86
N ALA A 125 -16.30 -0.64 0.19
CA ALA A 125 -16.21 0.13 -1.06
C ALA A 125 -15.50 1.47 -0.85
N GLU A 126 -15.81 2.18 0.23
CA GLU A 126 -15.14 3.42 0.62
C GLU A 126 -13.64 3.22 0.85
N VAL A 127 -13.23 2.17 1.57
CA VAL A 127 -11.80 1.84 1.78
C VAL A 127 -11.10 1.58 0.45
N VAL A 128 -11.71 0.80 -0.44
CA VAL A 128 -11.13 0.50 -1.76
C VAL A 128 -10.96 1.77 -2.59
N ASP A 129 -11.97 2.65 -2.60
CA ASP A 129 -11.90 3.89 -3.35
C ASP A 129 -10.81 4.83 -2.82
N LYS A 130 -10.78 5.06 -1.50
CA LYS A 130 -9.77 5.92 -0.84
C LYS A 130 -8.35 5.36 -0.96
N ALA A 131 -8.19 4.04 -0.95
CA ALA A 131 -6.88 3.42 -1.16
C ALA A 131 -6.41 3.62 -2.60
N ARG A 132 -7.31 3.48 -3.58
CA ARG A 132 -7.03 3.70 -5.00
C ARG A 132 -6.64 5.16 -5.29
N THR A 133 -7.35 6.12 -4.68
CA THR A 133 -7.12 7.56 -4.92
C THR A 133 -6.01 8.15 -4.05
N GLY A 134 -5.40 7.36 -3.16
CA GLY A 134 -4.38 7.84 -2.23
C GLY A 134 -4.91 8.74 -1.12
N LEU A 135 -6.24 8.84 -0.93
CA LEU A 135 -6.90 9.59 0.14
C LEU A 135 -6.83 8.85 1.49
N LEU A 136 -5.62 8.44 1.86
CA LEU A 136 -5.34 7.67 3.08
C LEU A 136 -5.73 8.42 4.37
N HIS A 137 -5.80 9.75 4.30
CA HIS A 137 -6.18 10.62 5.41
C HIS A 137 -7.67 10.71 5.67
N GLU A 138 -8.47 10.19 4.74
CA GLU A 138 -9.92 10.13 4.85
C GLU A 138 -10.42 8.72 5.19
N MET A 139 -9.54 7.74 5.40
CA MET A 139 -9.94 6.36 5.70
C MET A 139 -10.97 6.31 6.85
N PRO A 140 -11.98 5.42 6.78
CA PRO A 140 -13.08 5.35 7.75
C PRO A 140 -12.66 4.70 9.08
N ILE A 141 -11.48 5.06 9.58
CA ILE A 141 -10.83 4.52 10.77
C ILE A 141 -11.07 5.50 11.93
N PRO A 142 -11.56 5.03 13.10
CA PRO A 142 -11.74 5.90 14.26
C PRO A 142 -10.43 6.54 14.71
N GLY A 143 -10.42 7.84 14.96
CA GLY A 143 -9.17 8.61 15.10
C GLY A 143 -8.25 8.24 16.27
N ARG A 144 -8.74 7.49 17.27
CA ARG A 144 -7.97 7.08 18.46
C ARG A 144 -7.22 5.75 18.28
N VAL A 145 -7.45 5.03 17.18
CA VAL A 145 -6.91 3.69 16.97
C VAL A 145 -5.51 3.75 16.34
N SER A 146 -4.78 2.64 16.44
CA SER A 146 -3.47 2.47 15.82
C SER A 146 -3.56 2.63 14.30
N CYS A 147 -2.52 3.20 13.70
CA CYS A 147 -2.49 3.38 12.26
C CYS A 147 -2.26 2.05 11.53
N PHE A 148 -2.98 1.85 10.43
CA PHE A 148 -2.91 0.64 9.60
C PHE A 148 -1.54 0.41 8.93
N CYS A 149 -0.66 1.43 8.88
CA CYS A 149 0.67 1.32 8.29
C CYS A 149 1.70 0.63 9.19
N GLY A 150 1.34 0.25 10.42
CA GLY A 150 2.25 -0.44 11.33
C GLY A 150 3.28 0.47 12.03
N SER A 151 3.18 1.79 11.92
CA SER A 151 4.12 2.74 12.54
C SER A 151 4.08 2.81 14.08
N GLY A 152 3.15 2.12 14.73
CA GLY A 152 2.88 2.23 16.17
C GLY A 152 2.23 3.56 16.59
N LYS A 153 2.05 4.53 15.67
CA LYS A 153 1.38 5.81 15.93
C LYS A 153 -0.14 5.68 15.78
N ARG A 154 -0.89 6.62 16.36
CA ARG A 154 -2.34 6.75 16.13
C ARG A 154 -2.64 7.22 14.71
N TYR A 155 -3.73 6.75 14.13
CA TYR A 155 -4.15 7.08 12.76
C TYR A 155 -4.14 8.59 12.48
N LYS A 156 -4.84 9.40 13.30
CA LYS A 156 -4.89 10.88 13.14
C LYS A 156 -3.54 11.58 13.19
N ARG A 157 -2.51 10.98 13.77
CA ARG A 157 -1.15 11.55 13.84
C ARG A 157 -0.22 11.04 12.74
N CYS A 158 -0.61 9.98 12.05
CA CYS A 158 0.20 9.34 11.03
C CYS A 158 -0.33 9.64 9.63
N HIS A 159 -1.57 9.24 9.37
CA HIS A 159 -2.20 9.40 8.06
C HIS A 159 -3.44 10.29 8.10
N GLY A 160 -4.12 10.48 9.23
CA GLY A 160 -5.37 11.25 9.29
C GLY A 160 -5.25 12.78 9.23
N THR A 161 -4.15 13.30 8.68
CA THR A 161 -3.95 14.72 8.40
C THR A 161 -3.84 14.89 6.89
N ALA A 162 -4.65 15.77 6.31
CA ALA A 162 -4.55 16.07 4.88
C ALA A 162 -3.14 16.59 4.54
N PRO A 163 -2.57 16.23 3.38
CA PRO A 163 -1.38 16.89 2.86
C PRO A 163 -1.64 18.40 2.77
N ARG A 164 -0.66 19.21 3.19
CA ARG A 164 -0.74 20.67 3.07
C ARG A 164 -0.35 21.11 1.67
#